data_AF-A0A6M3YIV0-F1
#
_entry.id   AF-A0A6M3YIV0-F1
#
_cell.length_a   1.000
_cell.length_b   1.000
_cell.length_c   1.000
_cell.angle_alpha   90.00
_cell.angle_beta   90.00
_cell.angle_gamma   90.00
#
_symmetry.space_group_name_H-M   'P 1'
#
loop_
_entity.id
_entity.type
_entity.pdbx_description
1 polymer ?
#
loop_
_entity_poly.entity_id
_entity_poly.type
_entity_poly.pdbx_seq_one_letter_code
_entity_poly.pdbx_strand_id
1 'polypeptide(L)' 'HLSTVHVEVEGDIKFPIMPENFNLVFEQFFMSNINYTYQIWKKG' A
#
# COMPACT_ATOMS: atom_id res chain seq x y z
N HIS A 1 -1.28 7.84 -2.06
CA HIS A 1 0.02 7.23 -1.74
C HIS A 1 -0.23 6.10 -0.76
N LEU A 2 0.29 4.90 -1.02
CA LEU A 2 0.09 3.71 -0.20
C LEU A 2 1.43 3.01 0.01
N SER A 3 1.74 2.64 1.26
CA SER A 3 2.87 1.78 1.59
C SER A 3 2.34 0.49 2.19
N THR A 4 2.54 -0.63 1.51
CA THR A 4 2.19 -1.96 2.02
C THR A 4 3.41 -2.53 2.72
N VAL A 5 3.35 -2.63 4.05
CA VAL A 5 4.41 -3.21 4.86
C VAL A 5 4.23 -4.74 4.89
N HIS A 6 5.26 -5.50 4.52
CA HIS A 6 5.21 -6.97 4.42
C HIS A 6 5.43 -7.63 5.78
N VAL A 7 4.54 -7.34 6.73
CA VAL A 7 4.51 -7.96 8.06
C VAL A 7 3.07 -8.03 8.55
N GLU A 8 2.72 -9.09 9.27
CA GLU A 8 1.44 -9.21 9.96
C GLU A 8 1.58 -8.76 11.41
N VAL A 9 0.65 -7.94 11.89
CA VAL A 9 0.64 -7.41 13.26
C VAL A 9 -0.77 -7.47 13.84
N GLU A 10 -0.85 -7.57 15.16
CA GLU A 10 -2.12 -7.46 15.87
C GLU A 10 -2.64 -6.01 15.86
N GLY A 11 -3.95 -5.85 15.66
CA GLY A 11 -4.62 -4.54 15.67
C GLY A 11 -6.10 -4.63 15.29
N ASP A 12 -6.87 -3.61 15.67
CA ASP A 12 -8.32 -3.51 15.47
C ASP A 12 -8.73 -2.40 14.49
N ILE A 13 -7.77 -1.59 14.03
CA ILE A 13 -7.97 -0.54 13.03
C ILE A 13 -7.57 -1.02 11.64
N LYS A 14 -8.43 -0.78 10.64
CA LYS A 14 -8.20 -1.17 9.24
C LYS A 14 -8.38 0.01 8.30
N PHE A 15 -7.64 -0.03 7.19
CA PHE A 15 -7.86 0.89 6.07
C PHE A 15 -9.14 0.50 5.32
N PRO A 16 -9.96 1.46 4.84
CA PRO A 16 -11.13 1.15 4.03
C PRO A 16 -10.75 0.51 2.68
N ILE A 17 -11.74 -0.09 2.02
CA ILE A 17 -11.56 -0.67 0.68
C ILE A 17 -11.22 0.46 -0.30
N MET A 18 -10.21 0.24 -1.15
CA MET A 18 -9.82 1.20 -2.18
C MET A 18 -10.92 1.33 -3.23
N PRO A 19 -11.36 2.56 -3.57
CA PRO A 19 -12.39 2.75 -4.61
C PRO A 19 -11.89 2.31 -5.99
N GLU A 20 -12.81 1.77 -6.80
CA GLU A 20 -12.50 1.22 -8.13
C GLU A 20 -12.00 2.26 -9.15
N ASN A 21 -12.25 3.55 -8.90
CA ASN A 21 -11.82 4.62 -9.80
C ASN A 21 -10.37 5.08 -9.58
N PHE A 22 -9.58 4.36 -8.78
CA PHE A 22 -8.15 4.62 -8.64
C PHE A 22 -7.34 3.65 -9.50
N ASN A 23 -6.42 4.21 -10.27
CA ASN A 23 -5.48 3.47 -11.08
C ASN A 23 -4.09 3.54 -10.46
N LEU A 24 -3.39 2.40 -10.44
CA LEU A 24 -1.99 2.33 -10.05
C LEU A 24 -1.14 2.97 -11.15
N VAL A 25 -0.34 3.97 -10.80
CA VAL A 25 0.52 4.69 -11.75
C VAL A 25 2.02 4.59 -11.43
N PHE A 26 2.37 4.03 -10.27
CA PHE A 26 3.73 3.80 -9.85
C PHE A 26 3.77 2.73 -8.78
N GLU A 27 4.75 1.84 -8.85
CA GLU A 27 5.05 0.84 -7.83
C GLU A 27 6.56 0.65 -7.71
N GLN A 28 7.05 0.55 -6.47
CA GLN A 28 8.44 0.18 -6.20
C GLN A 28 8.54 -0.64 -4.91
N PHE A 29 9.27 -1.74 -4.99
CA PHE A 29 9.61 -2.58 -3.84
C PHE A 29 10.91 -2.12 -3.17
N PHE A 30 10.94 -2.17 -1.83
CA PHE A 30 12.11 -1.84 -1.02
C PHE A 30 12.43 -2.97 -0.05
N MET A 31 13.71 -3.37 -0.04
CA MET A 31 14.24 -4.31 0.92
C MET A 31 14.82 -3.55 2.12
N SER A 32 14.40 -3.91 3.33
CA SER A 32 14.85 -3.27 4.57
C SER A 32 14.81 -4.27 5.74
N ASN A 33 14.91 -3.80 6.98
CA ASN A 33 14.67 -4.64 8.15
C ASN A 33 13.22 -5.18 8.20
N ILE A 34 12.27 -4.42 7.62
CA ILE A 34 10.94 -4.90 7.23
C ILE A 34 10.69 -4.44 5.81
N ASN A 35 10.43 -5.37 4.90
CA ASN A 35 10.19 -5.05 3.50
C ASN A 35 8.89 -4.26 3.32
N TYR A 36 8.83 -3.40 2.32
CA TYR A 36 7.59 -2.70 1.97
C TYR A 36 7.51 -2.40 0.46
N THR A 37 6.28 -2.30 -0.05
CA THR A 37 6.00 -1.83 -1.40
C THR A 37 5.37 -0.45 -1.33
N TYR A 38 5.93 0.52 -2.07
CA TYR A 38 5.38 1.87 -2.19
C TYR A 38 4.64 2.03 -3.51
N GLN A 39 3.43 2.57 -3.45
CA GLN A 39 2.54 2.73 -4.58
C GLN A 39 1.96 4.15 -4.64
N ILE A 40 1.81 4.66 -5.87
CA ILE A 40 1.04 5.88 -6.15
C ILE A 40 -0.18 5.49 -6.96
N TRP A 41 -1.35 5.87 -6.44
CA TRP A 41 -2.64 5.67 -7.07
C TRP A 41 -3.23 7.03 -7.43
N LYS A 42 -3.78 7.16 -8.64
CA LYS A 42 -4.45 8.38 -9.11
C LYS A 42 -5.87 8.05 -9.53
N LYS A 43 -6.79 8.97 -9.27
CA LYS A 43 -8.16 8.87 -9.77
C LYS A 43 -8.13 8.90 -11.31
N GLY A 44 -8.82 7.93 -11.93
CA GLY A 44 -9.08 7.84 -13.37
C GLY A 44 -10.21 8.76 -13.83
#